data_AF-C1E937-F1
#
_entry.id   AF-C1E937-F1
#
_cell.length_a   1.000
_cell.length_b   1.000
_cell.length_c   1.000
_cell.angle_alpha   90.00
_cell.angle_beta   90.00
_cell.angle_gamma   90.00
#
_symmetry.space_group_name_H-M   'P 1'
#
loop_
_entity.id
_entity.type
_entity.pdbx_description
1 polymer ?
#
loop_
_entity_poly.entity_id
_entity_poly.type
_entity_poly.pdbx_seq_one_letter_code
_entity_poly.pdbx_strand_id
1 'polypeptide(L)'
;MSAVTSAVSCRAPLRVSAFKGKAVKASKAVKAARVAVTTSASWNPFAQNSNKAGIVGSQGREDYEAEDVEYYFNYMGILADEGSNDRMDALLNAGKHPIDVILLFAAAEGDVPKIEEILEAGADPKVTDMDGKTPMDLAGANNPGKKDVVVKMLQNAM
;
A
#
# COMPACT_ATOMS: atom_id res chain seq x y z
N MET A 1 38.78 53.88 20.33
CA MET A 1 38.98 53.64 21.78
C MET A 1 37.67 53.05 22.31
N SER A 2 37.61 51.72 22.36
CA SER A 2 37.42 50.93 23.61
C SER A 2 35.93 50.64 23.86
N ALA A 3 35.39 49.53 23.31
CA ALA A 3 35.39 48.19 23.91
C ALA A 3 34.50 48.12 25.17
N VAL A 4 33.24 47.73 24.96
CA VAL A 4 32.24 47.48 26.00
C VAL A 4 32.47 46.09 26.59
N THR A 5 33.00 46.12 27.82
CA THR A 5 32.85 45.21 28.97
C THR A 5 32.39 43.77 28.75
N SER A 6 33.31 42.88 29.11
CA SER A 6 33.25 41.43 29.25
C SER A 6 32.07 40.88 30.07
N ALA A 7 31.53 39.76 29.59
CA ALA A 7 30.58 38.92 30.30
C ALA A 7 31.22 38.19 31.49
N VAL A 8 30.48 38.18 32.60
CA VAL A 8 30.79 37.53 33.87
C VAL A 8 30.61 36.02 33.71
N SER A 9 31.71 35.27 33.81
CA SER A 9 31.71 33.80 33.92
C SER A 9 31.69 33.40 35.39
N CYS A 10 30.54 32.97 35.89
CA CYS A 10 30.42 32.29 37.18
C CYS A 10 30.19 30.79 36.94
N ARG A 11 31.21 29.95 37.21
CA ARG A 11 30.97 28.53 37.54
C ARG A 11 32.08 28.01 38.45
N ALA A 12 31.67 27.61 39.65
CA ALA A 12 32.55 27.05 40.68
C ALA A 12 33.12 25.67 40.28
N PRO A 13 34.30 25.28 40.78
CA PRO A 13 34.97 24.04 40.43
C PRO A 13 34.49 22.88 41.32
N LEU A 14 34.24 21.71 40.75
CA LEU A 14 34.13 20.47 41.53
C LEU A 14 34.94 19.33 40.90
N ARG A 15 35.82 18.78 41.75
CA ARG A 15 36.81 17.71 41.57
C ARG A 15 36.36 16.56 40.67
N VAL A 16 37.18 16.23 39.68
CA VAL A 16 37.18 14.90 39.06
C VAL A 16 38.23 14.07 39.80
N SER A 17 37.79 13.09 40.59
CA SER A 17 38.66 12.08 41.17
C SER A 17 39.30 11.25 40.05
N ALA A 18 40.63 11.10 40.09
CA ALA A 18 41.38 10.30 39.14
C ALA A 18 40.97 8.82 39.23
N PHE A 19 40.16 8.35 38.28
CA PHE A 19 39.87 6.93 38.12
C PHE A 19 41.10 6.27 37.46
N LYS A 20 41.92 5.58 38.26
CA LYS A 20 43.06 4.80 37.79
C LYS A 20 42.53 3.58 37.02
N GLY A 21 42.33 3.72 35.72
CA GLY A 21 41.99 2.61 34.83
C GLY A 21 43.11 1.57 34.83
N LYS A 22 42.80 0.32 35.17
CA LYS A 22 43.71 -0.81 34.91
C LYS A 22 43.81 -0.99 33.40
N ALA A 23 45.03 -0.91 32.86
CA ALA A 23 45.31 -1.25 31.48
C ALA A 23 45.05 -2.75 31.27
N VAL A 24 43.97 -3.09 30.58
CA VAL A 24 43.73 -4.46 30.11
C VAL A 24 44.59 -4.68 28.87
N LYS A 25 45.41 -5.73 28.87
CA LYS A 25 46.26 -6.08 27.73
C LYS A 25 45.37 -6.31 26.51
N ALA A 26 45.66 -5.62 25.40
CA ALA A 26 44.97 -5.82 24.14
C ALA A 26 45.09 -7.30 23.74
N SER A 27 43.97 -8.01 23.72
CA SER A 27 43.90 -9.35 23.17
C SER A 27 44.25 -9.27 21.68
N LYS A 28 45.15 -10.17 21.23
CA LYS A 28 45.51 -10.31 19.82
C LYS A 28 44.24 -10.29 18.98
N ALA A 29 44.22 -9.42 17.96
CA ALA A 29 43.18 -9.41 16.95
C ALA A 29 43.04 -10.82 16.37
N VAL A 30 42.00 -11.55 16.78
CA VAL A 30 41.55 -12.73 16.07
C VAL A 30 41.12 -12.19 14.72
N LYS A 31 41.79 -12.61 13.64
CA LYS A 31 41.29 -12.39 12.28
C LYS A 31 39.84 -12.85 12.31
N ALA A 32 38.91 -11.91 12.24
CA ALA A 32 37.52 -12.22 12.00
C ALA A 32 37.49 -12.88 10.62
N ALA A 33 37.60 -14.21 10.61
CA ALA A 33 37.03 -14.98 9.54
C ALA A 33 35.58 -14.52 9.52
N ARG A 34 35.22 -13.74 8.49
CA ARG A 34 33.82 -13.54 8.13
C ARG A 34 33.29 -14.93 7.85
N VAL A 35 32.80 -15.60 8.89
CA VAL A 35 31.78 -16.62 8.70
C VAL A 35 30.63 -15.80 8.14
N ALA A 36 30.40 -15.95 6.84
CA ALA A 36 29.12 -15.60 6.28
C ALA A 36 28.12 -16.43 7.08
N VAL A 37 27.55 -15.83 8.13
CA VAL A 37 26.21 -16.21 8.54
C VAL A 37 25.38 -15.78 7.34
N THR A 38 25.24 -16.68 6.37
CA THR A 38 23.97 -16.80 5.67
C THR A 38 22.96 -16.88 6.78
N THR A 39 22.36 -15.75 7.13
CA THR A 39 21.08 -15.78 7.82
C THR A 39 20.24 -16.61 6.88
N SER A 40 19.99 -17.86 7.27
CA SER A 40 19.06 -18.72 6.57
C SER A 40 17.69 -18.09 6.79
N ALA A 41 17.40 -17.03 6.05
CA ALA A 41 16.06 -16.49 5.84
C ALA A 41 15.15 -17.53 5.15
N SER A 42 15.66 -18.74 4.90
CA SER A 42 14.93 -19.92 4.45
C SER A 42 14.28 -20.73 5.58
N TRP A 43 14.46 -20.37 6.86
CA TRP A 43 13.87 -21.12 7.98
C TRP A 43 13.26 -20.20 9.07
N ASN A 44 12.49 -19.21 8.63
CA ASN A 44 11.42 -18.68 9.49
C ASN A 44 10.14 -19.48 9.17
N PRO A 45 9.73 -20.47 9.99
CA PRO A 45 8.43 -21.13 9.82
C PRO A 45 7.24 -20.16 9.99
N PHE A 46 7.54 -18.94 10.46
CA PHE A 46 6.65 -17.79 10.61
C PHE A 46 6.91 -16.66 9.59
N ALA A 47 7.54 -16.95 8.44
CA ALA A 47 7.37 -16.08 7.28
C ALA A 47 5.89 -16.21 6.84
N GLN A 48 5.01 -15.54 7.57
CA GLN A 48 3.59 -15.56 7.32
C GLN A 48 3.34 -14.67 6.11
N ASN A 49 3.26 -15.31 4.94
CA ASN A 49 2.51 -14.71 3.84
C ASN A 49 1.07 -14.60 4.37
N SER A 50 0.56 -13.39 4.53
CA SER A 50 -0.79 -13.08 5.03
C SER A 50 -1.85 -13.92 4.32
N ASN A 51 -1.69 -14.10 3.01
CA ASN A 51 -2.59 -14.83 2.13
C ASN A 51 -2.57 -16.36 2.40
N LYS A 52 -1.50 -16.91 2.97
CA LYS A 52 -1.38 -18.33 3.34
C LYS A 52 -1.85 -18.62 4.76
N ALA A 53 -1.86 -17.61 5.63
CA ALA A 53 -2.26 -17.75 7.02
C ALA A 53 -3.80 -17.79 7.20
N GLY A 54 -4.58 -17.45 6.16
CA GLY A 54 -6.04 -17.37 6.25
C GLY A 54 -6.55 -16.34 7.26
N ILE A 55 -5.67 -15.44 7.73
CA ILE A 55 -5.96 -14.39 8.73
C ILE A 55 -6.61 -13.17 8.08
N VAL A 56 -6.21 -12.88 6.83
CA VAL A 56 -6.95 -11.99 5.94
C VAL A 56 -7.56 -12.88 4.88
N GLY A 57 -8.89 -12.98 4.87
CA GLY A 57 -9.58 -13.62 3.78
C GLY A 57 -9.18 -12.91 2.50
N SER A 58 -8.58 -13.62 1.56
CA SER A 58 -8.76 -13.27 0.16
C SER A 58 -10.28 -13.30 -0.03
N GLN A 59 -10.91 -12.13 -0.10
CA GLN A 59 -12.33 -12.06 -0.40
C GLN A 59 -12.50 -12.77 -1.74
N GLY A 60 -13.19 -13.90 -1.74
CA GLY A 60 -13.59 -14.56 -2.96
C GLY A 60 -14.57 -13.65 -3.70
N ARG A 61 -14.77 -13.92 -4.99
CA ARG A 61 -15.74 -13.21 -5.81
C ARG A 61 -17.07 -13.00 -5.09
N GLU A 62 -17.59 -14.04 -4.46
CA GLU A 62 -18.90 -14.07 -3.80
C GLU A 62 -18.93 -13.40 -2.41
N ASP A 63 -17.79 -12.97 -1.86
CA ASP A 63 -17.73 -12.28 -0.56
C ASP A 63 -17.99 -10.76 -0.68
N TYR A 64 -18.16 -10.26 -1.91
CA TYR A 64 -18.49 -8.86 -2.17
C TYR A 64 -20.01 -8.69 -2.24
N GLU A 65 -20.53 -7.75 -1.46
CA GLU A 65 -21.94 -7.40 -1.40
C GLU A 65 -22.21 -6.04 -2.06
N ALA A 66 -23.48 -5.71 -2.27
CA ALA A 66 -23.87 -4.41 -2.86
C ALA A 66 -23.40 -3.22 -1.99
N GLU A 67 -23.39 -3.39 -0.67
CA GLU A 67 -22.93 -2.40 0.29
C GLU A 67 -21.42 -2.10 0.17
N ASP A 68 -20.62 -3.06 -0.28
CA ASP A 68 -19.17 -2.84 -0.51
C ASP A 68 -18.93 -1.89 -1.69
N VAL A 69 -19.82 -1.93 -2.69
CA VAL A 69 -19.77 -1.00 -3.82
C VAL A 69 -20.02 0.42 -3.33
N GLU A 70 -21.08 0.62 -2.53
CA GLU A 70 -21.41 1.91 -1.95
C GLU A 70 -20.28 2.41 -1.02
N TYR A 71 -19.71 1.53 -0.20
CA TYR A 71 -18.59 1.87 0.67
C TYR A 71 -17.37 2.33 -0.12
N TYR A 72 -17.00 1.59 -1.17
CA TYR A 72 -15.90 1.97 -2.05
C TYR A 72 -16.17 3.32 -2.74
N PHE A 73 -17.40 3.54 -3.21
CA PHE A 73 -17.80 4.80 -3.84
C PHE A 73 -17.68 6.00 -2.90
N ASN A 74 -18.18 5.83 -1.69
CA ASN A 74 -18.11 6.84 -0.62
C ASN A 74 -16.66 7.10 -0.20
N TYR A 75 -15.84 6.05 -0.09
CA TYR A 75 -14.43 6.15 0.27
C TYR A 75 -13.59 6.88 -0.79
N MET A 76 -13.81 6.58 -2.06
CA MET A 76 -13.09 7.21 -3.16
C MET A 76 -13.48 8.69 -3.36
N GLY A 77 -14.53 9.15 -2.68
CA GLY A 77 -15.00 10.51 -2.82
C GLY A 77 -15.51 10.78 -4.23
N ILE A 78 -16.02 9.76 -4.92
CA ILE A 78 -16.83 9.89 -6.13
C ILE A 78 -18.20 10.44 -5.68
N LEU A 79 -18.18 11.60 -5.03
CA LEU A 79 -19.34 12.27 -4.48
C LEU A 79 -20.03 13.00 -5.63
N ALA A 80 -20.98 12.29 -6.25
CA ALA A 80 -22.15 12.87 -6.89
C ALA A 80 -21.88 14.08 -7.80
N ASP A 81 -21.05 13.90 -8.85
CA ASP A 81 -21.49 14.48 -10.12
C ASP A 81 -22.86 13.88 -10.43
N GLU A 82 -23.83 14.74 -10.77
CA GLU A 82 -25.24 14.36 -10.97
C GLU A 82 -25.32 13.12 -11.88
N GLY A 83 -25.74 11.98 -11.34
CA GLY A 83 -25.93 10.73 -12.09
C GLY A 83 -24.96 9.58 -11.80
N SER A 84 -23.88 9.78 -11.02
CA SER A 84 -22.91 8.70 -10.77
C SER A 84 -23.49 7.55 -9.90
N ASN A 85 -24.26 7.91 -8.87
CA ASN A 85 -24.98 6.94 -8.03
C ASN A 85 -26.05 6.20 -8.82
N ASP A 86 -26.79 6.91 -9.68
CA ASP A 86 -27.81 6.30 -10.54
C ASP A 86 -27.22 5.22 -11.46
N ARG A 87 -25.97 5.41 -11.91
CA ARG A 87 -25.25 4.44 -12.73
C ARG A 87 -24.88 3.19 -11.93
N MET A 88 -24.36 3.34 -10.71
CA MET A 88 -24.07 2.23 -9.80
C MET A 88 -25.34 1.43 -9.51
N ASP A 89 -26.41 2.11 -9.11
CA ASP A 89 -27.69 1.49 -8.80
C ASP A 89 -28.25 0.77 -10.03
N ALA A 90 -28.13 1.36 -11.22
CA ALA A 90 -28.61 0.72 -12.43
C ALA A 90 -27.82 -0.55 -12.78
N LEU A 91 -26.51 -0.59 -12.51
CA LEU A 91 -25.68 -1.79 -12.70
C LEU A 91 -26.03 -2.91 -11.71
N LEU A 92 -26.24 -2.54 -10.43
CA LEU A 92 -26.67 -3.49 -9.40
C LEU A 92 -28.08 -4.02 -9.69
N ASN A 93 -29.01 -3.14 -10.09
CA ASN A 93 -30.35 -3.53 -10.53
C ASN A 93 -30.35 -4.36 -11.81
N ALA A 94 -29.35 -4.20 -12.69
CA ALA A 94 -29.13 -5.06 -13.85
C ALA A 94 -28.57 -6.45 -13.49
N GLY A 95 -28.34 -6.73 -12.19
CA GLY A 95 -27.83 -8.01 -11.69
C GLY A 95 -26.35 -8.22 -11.97
N LYS A 96 -25.56 -7.15 -12.13
CA LYS A 96 -24.10 -7.26 -12.22
C LYS A 96 -23.53 -7.57 -10.84
N HIS A 97 -22.45 -8.35 -10.82
CA HIS A 97 -21.80 -8.69 -9.57
C HIS A 97 -21.15 -7.41 -8.99
N PRO A 98 -21.28 -7.14 -7.67
CA PRO A 98 -20.72 -5.95 -7.04
C PRO A 98 -19.22 -5.78 -7.33
N ILE A 99 -18.45 -6.87 -7.29
CA ILE A 99 -17.02 -6.84 -7.64
C ILE A 99 -16.73 -6.32 -9.06
N ASP A 100 -17.56 -6.67 -10.05
CA ASP A 100 -17.37 -6.25 -11.44
C ASP A 100 -17.75 -4.79 -11.61
N VAL A 101 -18.74 -4.33 -10.85
CA VAL A 101 -19.13 -2.92 -10.76
C VAL A 101 -17.97 -2.10 -10.17
N ILE A 102 -17.36 -2.57 -9.09
CA ILE A 102 -16.19 -1.92 -8.49
C ILE A 102 -15.02 -1.88 -9.49
N LEU A 103 -14.81 -2.95 -10.28
CA LEU A 103 -13.76 -2.98 -11.30
C LEU A 103 -13.94 -1.88 -12.37
N LEU A 104 -15.17 -1.65 -12.84
CA LEU A 104 -15.48 -0.60 -13.83
C LEU A 104 -15.06 0.78 -13.31
N PHE A 105 -15.43 1.09 -12.06
CA PHE A 105 -15.10 2.37 -11.44
C PHE A 105 -13.62 2.50 -11.07
N ALA A 106 -13.00 1.43 -10.55
CA ALA A 106 -11.58 1.41 -10.26
C ALA A 106 -10.73 1.62 -11.54
N ALA A 107 -11.15 1.07 -12.67
CA ALA A 107 -10.50 1.32 -13.96
C ALA A 107 -10.66 2.77 -14.43
N ALA A 108 -11.84 3.37 -14.25
CA ALA A 108 -12.09 4.78 -14.57
C ALA A 108 -11.19 5.74 -13.76
N GLU A 109 -11.05 5.47 -12.47
CA GLU A 109 -10.15 6.21 -11.57
C GLU A 109 -8.67 5.89 -11.78
N GLY A 110 -8.37 4.71 -12.32
CA GLY A 110 -7.01 4.17 -12.36
C GLY A 110 -6.48 3.82 -10.98
N ASP A 111 -7.33 3.23 -10.13
CA ASP A 111 -6.93 2.70 -8.83
C ASP A 111 -6.25 1.34 -8.98
N VAL A 112 -4.96 1.39 -9.32
CA VAL A 112 -4.10 0.24 -9.54
C VAL A 112 -4.14 -0.81 -8.42
N PRO A 113 -3.89 -0.48 -7.13
CA PRO A 113 -3.89 -1.48 -6.07
C PRO A 113 -5.25 -2.16 -5.90
N LYS A 114 -6.35 -1.41 -6.07
CA LYS A 114 -7.70 -1.98 -6.00
C LYS A 114 -7.98 -2.93 -7.16
N ILE A 115 -7.55 -2.59 -8.37
CA ILE A 115 -7.68 -3.45 -9.55
C ILE A 115 -6.93 -4.77 -9.33
N GLU A 116 -5.73 -4.74 -8.76
CA GLU A 116 -4.98 -5.96 -8.43
C GLU A 116 -5.76 -6.86 -7.44
N GLU A 117 -6.26 -6.30 -6.34
CA GLU A 117 -7.07 -7.04 -5.36
C GLU A 117 -8.32 -7.68 -6.00
N ILE A 118 -9.01 -6.92 -6.85
CA ILE A 118 -10.26 -7.34 -7.50
C ILE A 118 -10.03 -8.44 -8.54
N LEU A 119 -8.93 -8.35 -9.30
CA LEU A 119 -8.54 -9.39 -10.24
C LEU A 119 -8.10 -10.67 -9.52
N GLU A 120 -7.43 -10.56 -8.37
CA GLU A 120 -7.10 -11.71 -7.51
C GLU A 120 -8.35 -12.37 -6.92
N ALA A 121 -9.37 -11.58 -6.60
CA ALA A 121 -10.67 -12.06 -6.12
C ALA A 121 -11.54 -12.71 -7.23
N GLY A 122 -11.15 -12.59 -8.50
CA GLY A 122 -11.81 -13.26 -9.63
C GLY A 122 -12.90 -12.43 -10.31
N ALA A 123 -12.77 -11.11 -10.35
CA ALA A 123 -13.65 -10.26 -11.15
C ALA A 123 -13.49 -10.49 -12.65
N ASP A 124 -14.57 -10.25 -13.39
CA ASP A 124 -14.61 -10.43 -14.83
C ASP A 124 -14.10 -9.16 -15.56
N PRO A 125 -12.91 -9.17 -16.20
CA PRO A 125 -12.37 -7.99 -16.88
C PRO A 125 -13.12 -7.63 -18.17
N LYS A 126 -14.06 -8.47 -18.59
CA LYS A 126 -14.92 -8.31 -19.78
C LYS A 126 -16.32 -7.79 -19.43
N VAL A 127 -16.56 -7.40 -18.17
CA VAL A 127 -17.82 -6.77 -17.78
C VAL A 127 -18.06 -5.52 -18.63
N THR A 128 -19.32 -5.24 -18.92
CA THR A 128 -19.73 -4.03 -19.64
C THR A 128 -20.63 -3.19 -18.76
N ASP A 129 -20.40 -1.89 -18.81
CA ASP A 129 -21.26 -0.88 -18.23
C ASP A 129 -22.56 -0.68 -19.04
N MET A 130 -23.47 0.18 -18.59
CA MET A 130 -24.72 0.53 -19.28
C MET A 130 -24.50 1.10 -20.69
N ASP A 131 -23.39 1.80 -20.91
CA ASP A 131 -23.00 2.30 -22.23
C ASP A 131 -22.38 1.22 -23.14
N GLY A 132 -22.27 -0.03 -22.66
CA GLY A 132 -21.56 -1.10 -23.36
C GLY A 132 -20.04 -0.96 -23.35
N LYS A 133 -19.48 -0.08 -22.50
CA LYS A 133 -18.03 0.14 -22.35
C LYS A 133 -17.44 -0.90 -21.41
N THR A 134 -16.24 -1.38 -21.75
CA THR A 134 -15.46 -2.29 -20.91
C THR A 134 -14.58 -1.53 -19.90
N PRO A 135 -14.06 -2.17 -18.83
CA PRO A 135 -13.09 -1.55 -17.94
C PRO A 135 -11.87 -0.97 -18.67
N MET A 136 -11.46 -1.62 -19.77
CA MET A 136 -10.35 -1.16 -20.59
C MET A 136 -10.69 0.13 -21.38
N ASP A 137 -11.95 0.30 -21.79
CA ASP A 137 -12.42 1.53 -22.44
C ASP A 137 -12.54 2.70 -21.47
N LEU A 138 -12.93 2.40 -20.23
CA LEU A 138 -13.04 3.38 -19.15
C LEU A 138 -11.69 3.76 -18.55
N ALA A 139 -10.63 2.98 -18.81
CA ALA A 139 -9.32 3.16 -18.22
C ALA A 139 -8.80 4.61 -18.32
N GLY A 140 -8.61 5.25 -17.16
CA GLY A 140 -8.11 6.61 -17.05
C GLY A 140 -9.04 7.69 -17.58
N ALA A 141 -10.36 7.45 -17.58
CA ALA A 141 -11.36 8.48 -17.85
C ALA A 141 -11.23 9.68 -16.91
N ASN A 142 -11.01 9.43 -15.62
CA ASN A 142 -10.83 10.47 -14.61
C ASN A 142 -9.34 10.80 -14.40
N ASN A 143 -8.45 9.82 -14.59
CA ASN A 143 -6.99 9.98 -14.48
C ASN A 143 -6.24 9.48 -15.73
N PRO A 144 -6.06 10.34 -16.75
CA PRO A 144 -5.43 9.93 -18.00
C PRO A 144 -3.97 9.47 -17.84
N GLY A 145 -3.26 9.96 -16.82
CA GLY A 145 -1.87 9.58 -16.55
C GLY A 145 -1.67 8.12 -16.11
N LYS A 146 -2.72 7.44 -15.65
CA LYS A 146 -2.67 6.03 -15.21
C LYS A 146 -3.27 5.06 -16.22
N LYS A 147 -3.85 5.58 -17.32
CA LYS A 147 -4.51 4.79 -18.36
C LYS A 147 -3.64 3.64 -18.87
N ASP A 148 -2.40 3.91 -19.24
CA ASP A 148 -1.51 2.92 -19.82
C ASP A 148 -1.18 1.77 -18.85
N VAL A 149 -1.14 2.05 -17.55
CA VAL A 149 -0.87 1.05 -16.51
C VAL A 149 -2.08 0.14 -16.35
N VAL A 150 -3.26 0.73 -16.22
CA VAL A 150 -4.54 0.00 -16.06
C VAL A 150 -4.81 -0.89 -17.26
N VAL A 151 -4.64 -0.36 -18.48
CA VAL A 151 -4.84 -1.11 -19.72
C VAL A 151 -3.91 -2.32 -19.76
N LYS A 152 -2.63 -2.17 -19.40
CA LYS A 152 -1.69 -3.30 -19.34
C LYS A 152 -2.11 -4.35 -18.30
N MET A 153 -2.60 -3.93 -17.14
CA MET A 153 -3.08 -4.86 -16.11
C MET A 153 -4.28 -5.66 -16.58
N LEU A 154 -5.27 -4.98 -17.17
CA LEU A 154 -6.47 -5.63 -17.70
C LEU A 154 -6.16 -6.56 -18.89
N GLN A 155 -5.24 -6.16 -19.77
CA GLN A 155 -4.77 -7.02 -20.88
C GLN A 155 -4.10 -8.30 -20.39
N ASN A 156 -3.36 -8.24 -19.28
CA ASN A 156 -2.71 -9.42 -18.71
C ASN A 156 -3.69 -10.37 -18.01
N ALA A 157 -4.87 -9.87 -17.61
CA ALA A 157 -5.90 -10.64 -16.94
C ALA A 157 -6.91 -11.32 -17.89
N MET A 158 -6.86 -11.02 -19.20
CA MET A 158 -7.73 -11.57 -20.25
C MET A 158 -7.17 -12.84 -20.91
#